data_AF-A0A935QXA4-F1
#
_entry.id   AF-A0A935QXA4-F1
#
_cell.length_a   1.000
_cell.length_b   1.000
_cell.length_c   1.000
_cell.angle_alpha   90.00
_cell.angle_beta   90.00
_cell.angle_gamma   90.00
#
_symmetry.space_group_name_H-M   'P 1'
#
loop_
_entity.id
_entity.type
_entity.pdbx_description
1 polymer ?
#
loop_
_entity_poly.entity_id
_entity_poly.type
_entity_poly.pdbx_seq_one_letter_code
_entity_poly.pdbx_strand_id
1 'polypeptide(L)'
;MSPRLWFSASLLFFMALAPACTGEEEVIDPGPTPKPLDPPDVSDVDFPAAMAEAMGLALSVNARSAWLGHAESLGLAEQGCPSFYAGFADPEMADEGEGLSWYDLCTTSKGDGFGGSFYWESAVSVTEDDASGQTTEATRRVEGDAVVSQGDAVLFELDGEGEDSLLQLIDGDYRRVVYSSVMDATVTGTLPFPDGPAGGWRTDLNLSWTSGDQDTLAANGNVYFFDHLIAGRFDSVNMDLTLQGPTGASPEACTAEPIGFISLRDPDAFWYDLVFDPLESDGEYDNEPYAGCDGCGTLYIRGVKQEAPVCLDLSWVWSGALTPPAAADYALGLRGLGLEG
;
A
#
# COMPACT_ATOMS: atom_id res chain seq x y z
N MET A 1 -34.33 27.33 36.42
CA MET A 1 -34.57 28.39 37.43
C MET A 1 -33.23 29.01 37.79
N SER A 2 -33.07 30.32 37.54
CA SER A 2 -31.96 31.14 38.06
C SER A 2 -32.22 31.41 39.56
N PRO A 3 -31.19 31.71 40.37
CA PRO A 3 -30.89 33.12 40.59
C PRO A 3 -29.39 33.48 40.69
N ARG A 4 -29.12 34.73 40.31
CA ARG A 4 -27.90 35.52 40.56
C ARG A 4 -27.93 36.10 41.98
N LEU A 5 -26.75 36.35 42.59
CA LEU A 5 -26.33 37.69 43.07
C LEU A 5 -24.92 37.68 43.69
N TRP A 6 -24.18 38.74 43.35
CA TRP A 6 -22.80 39.12 43.72
C TRP A 6 -22.66 39.65 45.16
N PHE A 7 -21.43 39.59 45.73
CA PHE A 7 -20.65 40.77 46.14
C PHE A 7 -19.17 40.44 46.42
N SER A 8 -18.34 41.45 46.11
CA SER A 8 -16.88 41.61 46.01
C SER A 8 -16.00 41.23 47.22
N ALA A 9 -14.71 40.92 46.99
CA ALA A 9 -13.59 41.89 47.10
C ALA A 9 -12.21 41.22 47.26
N SER A 10 -11.19 41.94 46.77
CA SER A 10 -9.77 41.90 47.15
C SER A 10 -8.85 40.92 46.41
N LEU A 11 -8.47 41.32 45.19
CA LEU A 11 -7.22 40.88 44.55
C LEU A 11 -6.04 41.62 45.21
N LEU A 12 -5.24 40.90 45.98
CA LEU A 12 -3.96 41.38 46.49
C LEU A 12 -2.91 41.20 45.40
N PHE A 13 -2.44 42.32 44.86
CA PHE A 13 -1.40 42.42 43.85
C PHE A 13 -0.04 42.22 44.55
N PHE A 14 0.50 41.01 44.53
CA PHE A 14 1.89 40.76 44.92
C PHE A 14 2.81 41.15 43.74
N MET A 15 3.34 42.38 43.79
CA MET A 15 4.53 42.73 43.01
C MET A 15 5.73 41.99 43.61
N ALA A 16 6.03 40.81 43.09
CA ALA A 16 7.33 40.18 43.27
C ALA A 16 8.33 40.88 42.35
N LEU A 17 9.31 41.54 42.96
CA LEU A 17 10.52 42.04 42.31
C LEU A 17 11.25 40.87 41.65
N ALA A 18 11.12 40.73 40.34
CA ALA A 18 12.01 39.87 39.57
C ALA A 18 13.40 40.52 39.56
N PRO A 19 14.48 39.80 39.90
CA PRO A 19 15.83 40.29 39.67
C PRO A 19 15.99 40.56 38.18
N ALA A 20 16.47 41.75 37.83
CA ALA A 20 16.86 42.08 36.47
C ALA A 20 18.01 41.13 36.08
N CYS A 21 17.68 40.06 35.36
CA CYS A 21 18.66 39.31 34.61
C CYS A 21 19.19 40.23 33.51
N THR A 22 20.30 40.91 33.80
CA THR A 22 21.23 41.36 32.77
C THR A 22 21.93 40.12 32.23
N GLY A 23 21.19 39.28 31.50
CA GLY A 23 21.76 38.22 30.70
C GLY A 23 22.26 38.87 29.43
N GLU A 24 23.58 38.92 29.26
CA GLU A 24 24.18 39.08 27.94
C GLU A 24 23.50 38.05 27.03
N GLU A 25 22.97 38.48 25.88
CA GLU A 25 22.49 37.54 24.86
C GLU A 25 23.68 36.68 24.47
N GLU A 26 23.73 35.47 25.03
CA GLU A 26 24.68 34.45 24.65
C GLU A 26 24.35 34.15 23.18
N VAL A 27 25.15 34.73 22.28
CA VAL A 27 25.06 34.46 20.85
C VAL A 27 25.29 32.97 20.71
N ILE A 28 24.19 32.23 20.51
CA ILE A 28 24.23 30.80 20.23
C ILE A 28 25.01 30.68 18.93
N ASP A 29 26.27 30.24 19.02
CA ASP A 29 27.05 29.85 17.87
C ASP A 29 26.29 28.68 17.21
N PRO A 30 25.72 28.86 16.01
CA PRO A 30 24.98 27.79 15.34
C PRO A 30 25.88 26.62 14.94
N GLY A 31 27.17 26.69 15.25
CA GLY A 31 28.19 25.77 14.79
C GLY A 31 28.59 26.09 13.35
N PRO A 32 29.49 25.29 12.77
CA PRO A 32 29.82 25.41 11.37
C PRO A 32 28.54 25.22 10.53
N THR A 33 28.37 26.05 9.50
CA THR A 33 27.34 25.82 8.48
C THR A 33 27.46 24.37 8.03
N PRO A 34 26.36 23.58 8.06
CA PRO A 34 26.37 22.22 7.57
C PRO A 34 27.00 22.22 6.18
N LYS A 35 27.98 21.35 5.95
CA LYS A 35 28.54 21.20 4.62
C LYS A 35 27.38 20.86 3.68
N PRO A 36 27.25 21.55 2.53
CA PRO A 36 26.34 21.09 1.49
C PRO A 36 26.63 19.62 1.24
N LEU A 37 25.62 18.78 1.42
CA LEU A 37 25.72 17.38 1.05
C LEU A 37 25.61 17.35 -0.46
N ASP A 38 26.69 17.01 -1.14
CA ASP A 38 26.70 16.84 -2.59
C ASP A 38 25.56 15.89 -2.98
N PRO A 39 24.76 16.21 -4.00
CA PRO A 39 23.72 15.31 -4.46
C PRO A 39 24.37 13.98 -4.93
N PRO A 40 23.69 12.84 -4.72
CA PRO A 40 24.18 11.57 -5.23
C PRO A 40 24.32 11.64 -6.76
N ASP A 41 25.34 10.98 -7.31
CA ASP A 41 25.46 10.82 -8.75
C ASP A 41 24.33 9.92 -9.25
N VAL A 42 23.50 10.44 -10.13
CA VAL A 42 22.36 9.76 -10.76
C VAL A 42 22.46 9.76 -12.29
N SER A 43 23.64 10.08 -12.83
CA SER A 43 23.83 10.17 -14.27
C SER A 43 23.65 8.83 -15.00
N ASP A 44 23.66 7.73 -14.25
CA ASP A 44 23.44 6.36 -14.71
C ASP A 44 21.99 5.88 -14.58
N VAL A 45 21.10 6.67 -13.96
CA VAL A 45 19.71 6.28 -13.70
C VAL A 45 18.79 6.67 -14.86
N ASP A 46 18.16 5.66 -15.48
CA ASP A 46 17.01 5.86 -16.35
C ASP A 46 15.74 6.01 -15.49
N PHE A 47 15.47 7.25 -15.06
CA PHE A 47 14.32 7.54 -14.21
C PHE A 47 12.98 7.10 -14.82
N PRO A 48 12.70 7.32 -16.12
CA PRO A 48 11.49 6.78 -16.73
C PRO A 48 11.31 5.28 -16.52
N ALA A 49 12.34 4.48 -16.80
CA ALA A 49 12.29 3.03 -16.63
C ALA A 49 12.17 2.63 -15.15
N ALA A 50 12.93 3.28 -14.26
CA ALA A 50 12.90 2.99 -12.82
C ALA A 50 11.53 3.28 -12.20
N MET A 51 10.89 4.39 -12.58
CA MET A 51 9.56 4.75 -12.07
C MET A 51 8.47 3.81 -12.60
N ALA A 52 8.55 3.39 -13.86
CA ALA A 52 7.63 2.40 -14.43
C ALA A 52 7.79 1.03 -13.74
N GLU A 53 9.03 0.57 -13.50
CA GLU A 53 9.30 -0.65 -12.73
C GLU A 53 8.75 -0.55 -11.31
N ALA A 54 9.00 0.56 -10.61
CA ALA A 54 8.52 0.79 -9.25
C ALA A 54 7.00 0.73 -9.16
N MET A 55 6.30 1.37 -10.09
CA MET A 55 4.84 1.31 -10.17
C MET A 55 4.36 -0.12 -10.46
N GLY A 56 5.01 -0.86 -11.36
CA GLY A 56 4.69 -2.26 -11.62
C GLY A 56 4.82 -3.14 -10.37
N LEU A 57 5.88 -2.95 -9.59
CA LEU A 57 6.10 -3.65 -8.33
C LEU A 57 5.09 -3.24 -7.26
N ALA A 58 4.80 -1.94 -7.12
CA ALA A 58 3.81 -1.46 -6.16
C ALA A 58 2.42 -2.05 -6.44
N LEU A 59 1.98 -2.09 -7.70
CA LEU A 59 0.69 -2.70 -8.09
C LEU A 59 0.63 -4.21 -7.79
N SER A 60 1.78 -4.87 -7.70
CA SER A 60 1.90 -6.29 -7.37
C SER A 60 1.81 -6.57 -5.86
N VAL A 61 2.04 -5.56 -5.02
CA VAL A 61 1.92 -5.63 -3.57
C VAL A 61 0.48 -5.33 -3.15
N ASN A 62 -0.24 -6.38 -2.77
CA ASN A 62 -1.66 -6.33 -2.43
C ASN A 62 -2.04 -7.54 -1.56
N ALA A 63 -3.28 -7.54 -1.03
CA ALA A 63 -3.78 -8.60 -0.17
C ALA A 63 -3.73 -10.00 -0.81
N ARG A 64 -3.81 -10.11 -2.14
CA ARG A 64 -3.67 -11.39 -2.88
C ARG A 64 -2.33 -12.07 -2.60
N SER A 65 -1.25 -11.29 -2.60
CA SER A 65 0.09 -11.85 -2.45
C SER A 65 0.28 -12.49 -1.05
N ALA A 66 -0.18 -11.81 0.01
CA ALA A 66 -0.21 -12.35 1.37
C ALA A 66 -1.13 -13.58 1.48
N TRP A 67 -2.30 -13.52 0.86
CA TRP A 67 -3.28 -14.61 0.81
C TRP A 67 -2.72 -15.88 0.18
N LEU A 68 -2.04 -15.77 -0.97
CA LEU A 68 -1.44 -16.91 -1.65
C LEU A 68 -0.26 -17.51 -0.86
N GLY A 69 0.57 -16.67 -0.26
CA GLY A 69 1.65 -17.13 0.63
C GLY A 69 1.11 -17.91 1.83
N HIS A 70 0.03 -17.41 2.44
CA HIS A 70 -0.67 -18.10 3.52
C HIS A 70 -1.27 -19.44 3.06
N ALA A 71 -1.99 -19.47 1.93
CA ALA A 71 -2.58 -20.67 1.37
C ALA A 71 -1.52 -21.76 1.11
N GLU A 72 -0.37 -21.39 0.56
CA GLU A 72 0.77 -22.29 0.35
C GLU A 72 1.33 -22.80 1.69
N SER A 73 1.46 -21.92 2.69
CA SER A 73 1.95 -22.29 4.03
C SER A 73 1.05 -23.31 4.72
N LEU A 74 -0.27 -23.24 4.51
CA LEU A 74 -1.21 -24.21 5.07
C LEU A 74 -1.06 -25.61 4.46
N GLY A 75 -0.47 -25.72 3.26
CA GLY A 75 -0.09 -27.01 2.66
C GLY A 75 0.96 -27.77 3.46
N LEU A 76 1.65 -27.10 4.40
CA LEU A 76 2.63 -27.69 5.31
C LEU A 76 2.00 -28.20 6.61
N ALA A 77 0.73 -27.85 6.89
CA ALA A 77 0.05 -28.25 8.10
C ALA A 77 -0.10 -29.77 8.20
N GLU A 78 -0.12 -30.27 9.43
CA GLU A 78 -0.42 -31.67 9.76
C GLU A 78 -1.50 -31.75 10.83
N GLN A 79 -2.05 -32.95 11.05
CA GLN A 79 -3.06 -33.14 12.10
C GLN A 79 -2.51 -32.67 13.45
N GLY A 80 -3.18 -31.67 14.02
CA GLY A 80 -2.80 -31.07 15.31
C GLY A 80 -1.72 -29.99 15.24
N CYS A 81 -1.33 -29.52 14.04
CA CYS A 81 -0.42 -28.38 13.88
C CYS A 81 -0.62 -27.66 12.52
N PRO A 82 -1.15 -26.43 12.48
CA PRO A 82 -1.64 -25.63 13.62
C PRO A 82 -3.08 -26.00 14.04
N SER A 83 -3.49 -25.46 15.19
CA SER A 83 -4.87 -25.53 15.67
C SER A 83 -5.75 -24.48 14.97
N PHE A 84 -6.88 -24.91 14.39
CA PHE A 84 -7.81 -24.05 13.65
C PHE A 84 -9.04 -23.69 14.48
N TYR A 85 -9.54 -22.46 14.28
CA TYR A 85 -10.70 -21.88 14.95
C TYR A 85 -11.64 -21.25 13.93
N ALA A 86 -12.94 -21.26 14.25
CA ALA A 86 -13.91 -20.42 13.55
C ALA A 86 -13.94 -19.05 14.24
N GLY A 87 -13.90 -17.97 13.45
CA GLY A 87 -13.66 -16.62 13.92
C GLY A 87 -12.21 -16.41 14.34
N PHE A 88 -11.98 -15.40 15.19
CA PHE A 88 -10.69 -15.13 15.79
C PHE A 88 -10.32 -16.16 16.87
N ALA A 89 -9.04 -16.53 16.92
CA ALA A 89 -8.51 -17.39 17.97
C ALA A 89 -8.41 -16.65 19.32
N ASP A 90 -8.26 -15.32 19.28
CA ASP A 90 -8.27 -14.48 20.48
C ASP A 90 -9.71 -14.34 21.01
N PRO A 91 -10.00 -14.81 22.25
CA PRO A 91 -11.32 -14.68 22.84
C PRO A 91 -11.76 -13.22 23.06
N GLU A 92 -10.84 -12.26 23.09
CA GLU A 92 -11.18 -10.83 23.18
C GLU A 92 -11.73 -10.29 21.84
N MET A 93 -11.47 -10.98 20.72
CA MET A 93 -11.96 -10.65 19.37
C MET A 93 -12.96 -11.70 18.81
N ALA A 94 -13.39 -12.65 19.63
CA ALA A 94 -14.21 -13.80 19.19
C ALA A 94 -15.63 -13.43 18.69
N ASP A 95 -16.14 -12.24 19.01
CA ASP A 95 -17.44 -11.76 18.54
C ASP A 95 -17.36 -10.98 17.20
N GLU A 96 -16.15 -10.81 16.65
CA GLU A 96 -15.87 -9.91 15.52
C GLU A 96 -15.44 -10.68 14.26
N GLY A 97 -16.26 -11.56 13.68
CA GLY A 97 -16.02 -12.04 12.31
C GLY A 97 -16.53 -13.43 11.96
N GLU A 98 -16.86 -13.65 10.68
CA GLU A 98 -17.28 -14.94 10.12
C GLU A 98 -16.11 -15.76 9.53
N GLY A 99 -14.87 -15.31 9.73
CA GLY A 99 -13.66 -15.91 9.17
C GLY A 99 -13.19 -17.20 9.85
N LEU A 100 -11.96 -17.58 9.53
CA LEU A 100 -11.22 -18.68 10.12
C LEU A 100 -9.91 -18.14 10.66
N SER A 101 -9.36 -18.81 11.66
CA SER A 101 -8.01 -18.52 12.12
C SER A 101 -7.27 -19.77 12.50
N TRP A 102 -5.95 -19.65 12.58
CA TRP A 102 -5.13 -20.57 13.34
C TRP A 102 -4.30 -19.80 14.36
N TYR A 103 -4.03 -20.43 15.50
CA TYR A 103 -3.13 -19.93 16.52
C TYR A 103 -2.39 -21.10 17.15
N ASP A 104 -1.07 -21.11 17.06
CA ASP A 104 -0.29 -22.19 17.63
C ASP A 104 1.18 -21.81 17.85
N LEU A 105 1.88 -22.66 18.60
CA LEU A 105 3.33 -22.70 18.68
C LEU A 105 3.76 -24.17 18.60
N CYS A 106 3.64 -24.73 17.40
CA CYS A 106 3.78 -26.16 17.15
C CYS A 106 4.81 -26.46 16.06
N THR A 107 5.17 -27.73 15.94
CA THR A 107 6.03 -28.22 14.87
C THR A 107 5.47 -29.54 14.35
N THR A 108 5.33 -29.67 13.04
CA THR A 108 4.86 -30.88 12.38
C THR A 108 5.89 -32.01 12.49
N SER A 109 5.50 -33.23 12.13
CA SER A 109 6.43 -34.36 12.13
C SER A 109 7.57 -34.24 11.11
N LYS A 110 7.40 -33.36 10.11
CA LYS A 110 8.40 -33.03 9.09
C LYS A 110 9.36 -31.91 9.51
N GLY A 111 9.09 -31.24 10.63
CA GLY A 111 9.91 -30.14 11.14
C GLY A 111 9.44 -28.75 10.71
N ASP A 112 8.24 -28.63 10.13
CA ASP A 112 7.65 -27.34 9.78
C ASP A 112 7.04 -26.72 11.04
N GLY A 113 7.51 -25.55 11.44
CA GLY A 113 7.04 -24.81 12.60
C GLY A 113 5.94 -23.83 12.24
N PHE A 114 4.87 -23.79 13.03
CA PHE A 114 3.84 -22.74 12.99
C PHE A 114 3.89 -21.97 14.31
N GLY A 115 4.05 -20.66 14.22
CA GLY A 115 4.11 -19.76 15.36
C GLY A 115 3.22 -18.53 15.16
N GLY A 116 2.53 -18.13 16.23
CA GLY A 116 1.71 -16.91 16.24
C GLY A 116 0.25 -17.18 15.85
N SER A 117 -0.40 -16.18 15.24
CA SER A 117 -1.79 -16.25 14.78
C SER A 117 -1.97 -15.69 13.38
N PHE A 118 -2.85 -16.31 12.61
CA PHE A 118 -3.33 -15.79 11.35
C PHE A 118 -4.85 -15.92 11.29
N TYR A 119 -5.52 -14.83 10.95
CA TYR A 119 -6.95 -14.74 10.66
C TYR A 119 -7.15 -14.49 9.16
N TRP A 120 -8.17 -15.12 8.59
CA TRP A 120 -8.59 -14.83 7.23
C TRP A 120 -10.10 -14.94 7.07
N GLU A 121 -10.62 -14.11 6.19
CA GLU A 121 -12.04 -14.08 5.84
C GLU A 121 -12.16 -13.97 4.32
N SER A 122 -13.19 -14.60 3.76
CA SER A 122 -13.51 -14.46 2.34
C SER A 122 -14.99 -14.58 2.09
N ALA A 123 -15.50 -13.76 1.17
CA ALA A 123 -16.83 -13.89 0.62
C ALA A 123 -16.77 -13.84 -0.91
N VAL A 124 -17.56 -14.70 -1.55
CA VAL A 124 -17.74 -14.70 -3.01
C VAL A 124 -19.23 -14.87 -3.30
N SER A 125 -19.79 -13.95 -4.07
CA SER A 125 -21.18 -13.95 -4.53
C SER A 125 -21.20 -13.81 -6.05
N VAL A 126 -21.94 -14.70 -6.72
CA VAL A 126 -22.17 -14.62 -8.16
C VAL A 126 -23.69 -14.63 -8.37
N THR A 127 -24.19 -13.53 -8.93
CA THR A 127 -25.60 -13.36 -9.29
C THR A 127 -25.71 -13.36 -10.81
N GLU A 128 -26.52 -14.28 -11.35
CA GLU A 128 -26.90 -14.27 -12.76
C GLU A 128 -28.07 -13.31 -12.94
N ASP A 129 -27.85 -12.23 -13.68
CA ASP A 129 -28.85 -11.23 -14.02
C ASP A 129 -29.43 -11.57 -15.40
N ASP A 130 -30.75 -11.76 -15.48
CA ASP A 130 -31.48 -12.17 -16.69
C ASP A 130 -30.77 -13.19 -17.61
N ALA A 131 -30.86 -13.09 -18.94
CA ALA A 131 -30.40 -14.13 -19.86
C ALA A 131 -28.91 -14.02 -20.26
N SER A 132 -28.23 -12.92 -19.90
CA SER A 132 -26.81 -12.70 -20.27
C SER A 132 -25.98 -11.93 -19.25
N GLY A 133 -26.59 -11.36 -18.20
CA GLY A 133 -25.90 -10.60 -17.18
C GLY A 133 -25.28 -11.47 -16.10
N GLN A 134 -24.13 -11.06 -15.59
CA GLN A 134 -23.49 -11.64 -14.43
C GLN A 134 -22.85 -10.55 -13.58
N THR A 135 -23.25 -10.50 -12.32
CA THR A 135 -22.64 -9.70 -11.27
C THR A 135 -21.83 -10.62 -10.35
N THR A 136 -20.55 -10.33 -10.20
CA THR A 136 -19.65 -11.03 -9.27
C THR A 136 -19.13 -10.04 -8.25
N GLU A 137 -19.29 -10.38 -6.98
CA GLU A 137 -18.75 -9.65 -5.83
C GLU A 137 -17.84 -10.60 -5.05
N ALA A 138 -16.64 -10.16 -4.72
CA ALA A 138 -15.72 -10.93 -3.91
C ALA A 138 -14.93 -10.04 -2.95
N THR A 139 -14.69 -10.52 -1.74
CA THR A 139 -13.87 -9.85 -0.74
C THR A 139 -12.98 -10.87 -0.03
N ARG A 140 -11.81 -10.42 0.42
CA ARG A 140 -11.00 -11.16 1.39
C ARG A 140 -10.33 -10.20 2.37
N ARG A 141 -10.04 -10.74 3.55
CA ARG A 141 -9.25 -10.09 4.59
C ARG A 141 -8.24 -11.08 5.14
N VAL A 142 -7.04 -10.60 5.45
CA VAL A 142 -5.99 -11.31 6.17
C VAL A 142 -5.50 -10.42 7.31
N GLU A 143 -5.16 -11.03 8.43
CA GLU A 143 -4.64 -10.33 9.60
C GLU A 143 -3.79 -11.31 10.42
N GLY A 144 -2.64 -10.89 10.93
CA GLY A 144 -1.87 -11.74 11.82
C GLY A 144 -0.50 -11.22 12.20
N ASP A 145 0.09 -11.97 13.13
CA ASP A 145 1.52 -11.99 13.48
C ASP A 145 1.88 -13.47 13.46
N ALA A 146 2.23 -13.94 12.25
CA ALA A 146 2.29 -15.35 11.89
C ALA A 146 3.63 -15.67 11.24
N VAL A 147 4.27 -16.74 11.72
CA VAL A 147 5.51 -17.26 11.15
C VAL A 147 5.37 -18.75 10.89
N VAL A 148 5.66 -19.15 9.66
CA VAL A 148 5.83 -20.55 9.24
C VAL A 148 7.28 -20.77 8.88
N SER A 149 7.93 -21.75 9.49
CA SER A 149 9.39 -21.96 9.40
C SER A 149 9.74 -23.42 9.16
N GLN A 150 10.96 -23.67 8.66
CA GLN A 150 11.55 -25.01 8.61
C GLN A 150 13.01 -24.92 9.03
N GLY A 151 13.30 -25.42 10.24
CA GLY A 151 14.60 -25.19 10.88
C GLY A 151 14.84 -23.70 11.15
N ASP A 152 15.94 -23.16 10.64
CA ASP A 152 16.29 -21.73 10.77
C ASP A 152 15.74 -20.85 9.63
N ALA A 153 15.04 -21.44 8.65
CA ALA A 153 14.50 -20.72 7.50
C ALA A 153 13.04 -20.30 7.74
N VAL A 154 12.72 -19.04 7.43
CA VAL A 154 11.35 -18.54 7.36
C VAL A 154 10.77 -18.91 5.99
N LEU A 155 9.72 -19.72 6.00
CA LEU A 155 9.01 -20.13 4.79
C LEU A 155 7.96 -19.09 4.40
N PHE A 156 7.22 -18.57 5.37
CA PHE A 156 6.24 -17.51 5.21
C PHE A 156 6.09 -16.76 6.52
N GLU A 157 6.01 -15.44 6.46
CA GLU A 157 5.73 -14.58 7.59
C GLU A 157 4.80 -13.45 7.15
N LEU A 158 3.79 -13.17 7.97
CA LEU A 158 2.90 -12.01 7.87
C LEU A 158 2.87 -11.33 9.24
N ASP A 159 3.15 -10.03 9.27
CA ASP A 159 2.92 -9.14 10.42
C ASP A 159 2.13 -7.93 9.93
N GLY A 160 0.85 -7.86 10.28
CA GLY A 160 -0.07 -6.78 9.90
C GLY A 160 -1.40 -7.28 9.33
N GLU A 161 -2.06 -6.44 8.55
CA GLU A 161 -3.38 -6.71 7.97
C GLU A 161 -3.51 -6.26 6.52
N GLY A 162 -4.49 -6.84 5.83
CA GLY A 162 -4.84 -6.41 4.49
C GLY A 162 -6.18 -6.95 4.04
N GLU A 163 -6.82 -6.21 3.16
CA GLU A 163 -8.08 -6.59 2.54
C GLU A 163 -8.08 -6.22 1.06
N ASP A 164 -8.84 -6.97 0.27
CA ASP A 164 -9.19 -6.53 -1.07
C ASP A 164 -10.61 -6.95 -1.46
N SER A 165 -11.14 -6.24 -2.46
CA SER A 165 -12.49 -6.40 -2.97
C SER A 165 -12.51 -6.32 -4.49
N LEU A 166 -13.47 -7.04 -5.07
CA LEU A 166 -13.74 -7.09 -6.49
C LEU A 166 -15.25 -6.96 -6.71
N LEU A 167 -15.64 -6.05 -7.59
CA LEU A 167 -16.94 -6.02 -8.24
C LEU A 167 -16.73 -6.17 -9.74
N GLN A 168 -17.35 -7.16 -10.35
CA GLN A 168 -17.35 -7.37 -11.79
C GLN A 168 -18.78 -7.47 -12.31
N LEU A 169 -19.10 -6.60 -13.26
CA LEU A 169 -20.38 -6.55 -13.97
C LEU A 169 -20.11 -6.90 -15.43
N ILE A 170 -20.75 -7.96 -15.93
CA ILE A 170 -20.72 -8.35 -17.34
C ILE A 170 -22.16 -8.45 -17.83
N ASP A 171 -22.53 -7.69 -18.86
CA ASP A 171 -23.83 -7.81 -19.52
C ASP A 171 -23.71 -7.51 -21.02
N GLY A 172 -23.75 -8.56 -21.84
CA GLY A 172 -23.52 -8.45 -23.28
C GLY A 172 -22.14 -7.87 -23.61
N ASP A 173 -22.11 -6.68 -24.22
CA ASP A 173 -20.88 -5.93 -24.53
C ASP A 173 -20.44 -5.00 -23.38
N TYR A 174 -21.28 -4.83 -22.35
CA TYR A 174 -20.93 -4.04 -21.17
C TYR A 174 -20.04 -4.85 -20.24
N ARG A 175 -18.92 -4.26 -19.84
CA ARG A 175 -18.03 -4.78 -18.81
C ARG A 175 -17.60 -3.64 -17.89
N ARG A 176 -17.72 -3.86 -16.59
CA ARG A 176 -17.11 -3.01 -15.56
C ARG A 176 -16.43 -3.90 -14.53
N VAL A 177 -15.21 -3.53 -14.16
CA VAL A 177 -14.46 -4.14 -13.07
C VAL A 177 -14.05 -3.03 -12.13
N VAL A 178 -14.34 -3.18 -10.85
CA VAL A 178 -13.85 -2.31 -9.77
C VAL A 178 -13.06 -3.19 -8.81
N TYR A 179 -11.81 -2.83 -8.55
CA TYR A 179 -10.95 -3.51 -7.61
C TYR A 179 -10.41 -2.50 -6.60
N SER A 180 -10.29 -2.91 -5.34
CA SER A 180 -9.64 -2.14 -4.28
C SER A 180 -8.85 -3.08 -3.39
N SER A 181 -7.65 -2.71 -2.98
CA SER A 181 -6.85 -3.40 -1.98
C SER A 181 -6.22 -2.39 -1.03
N VAL A 182 -6.29 -2.68 0.26
CA VAL A 182 -5.57 -1.97 1.32
C VAL A 182 -4.66 -2.98 1.99
N MET A 183 -3.39 -2.65 2.16
CA MET A 183 -2.41 -3.49 2.82
C MET A 183 -1.55 -2.63 3.75
N ASP A 184 -1.53 -2.98 5.04
CA ASP A 184 -0.60 -2.45 6.04
C ASP A 184 0.07 -3.64 6.72
N ALA A 185 1.18 -4.09 6.16
CA ALA A 185 1.84 -5.29 6.65
C ALA A 185 3.28 -5.44 6.18
N THR A 186 3.98 -6.33 6.86
CA THR A 186 5.21 -6.96 6.42
C THR A 186 4.93 -8.40 5.99
N VAL A 187 5.40 -8.77 4.79
CA VAL A 187 5.37 -10.14 4.29
C VAL A 187 6.77 -10.57 3.89
N THR A 188 7.22 -11.73 4.35
CA THR A 188 8.52 -12.31 3.94
C THR A 188 8.47 -13.83 3.89
N GLY A 189 9.56 -14.46 3.45
CA GLY A 189 9.72 -15.90 3.38
C GLY A 189 10.15 -16.40 2.01
N THR A 190 10.44 -17.70 1.96
CA THR A 190 10.92 -18.38 0.74
C THR A 190 9.80 -19.04 -0.07
N LEU A 191 8.61 -19.21 0.49
CA LEU A 191 7.47 -19.72 -0.27
C LEU A 191 7.12 -18.74 -1.39
N PRO A 192 6.75 -19.24 -2.57
CA PRO A 192 6.54 -18.38 -3.73
C PRO A 192 5.40 -17.40 -3.50
N PHE A 193 5.68 -16.12 -3.73
CA PHE A 193 4.68 -15.09 -4.00
C PHE A 193 4.56 -15.01 -5.53
N PRO A 194 3.70 -15.81 -6.20
CA PRO A 194 3.72 -15.94 -7.65
C PRO A 194 3.56 -14.59 -8.38
N ASP A 195 2.94 -13.62 -7.72
CA ASP A 195 2.68 -12.29 -8.23
C ASP A 195 3.39 -11.18 -7.42
N GLY A 196 4.30 -11.50 -6.51
CA GLY A 196 4.93 -10.52 -5.60
C GLY A 196 6.45 -10.39 -5.76
N PRO A 197 7.06 -9.31 -5.21
CA PRO A 197 8.51 -9.14 -5.17
C PRO A 197 9.21 -10.29 -4.42
N ALA A 198 10.37 -10.72 -4.92
CA ALA A 198 11.18 -11.73 -4.26
C ALA A 198 11.67 -11.27 -2.88
N GLY A 199 11.76 -12.20 -1.92
CA GLY A 199 12.23 -11.93 -0.55
C GLY A 199 11.22 -11.26 0.38
N GLY A 200 10.15 -10.70 -0.20
CA GLY A 200 9.09 -10.03 0.55
C GLY A 200 9.20 -8.51 0.56
N TRP A 201 8.29 -7.89 1.30
CA TRP A 201 8.06 -6.46 1.31
C TRP A 201 7.43 -6.01 2.62
N ARG A 202 7.49 -4.70 2.89
CA ARG A 202 6.69 -4.01 3.90
C ARG A 202 5.95 -2.85 3.27
N THR A 203 4.68 -2.69 3.59
CA THR A 203 3.84 -1.70 2.91
C THR A 203 2.82 -1.06 3.84
N ASP A 204 2.44 0.16 3.49
CA ASP A 204 1.18 0.82 3.84
C ASP A 204 0.69 1.37 2.51
N LEU A 205 -0.13 0.60 1.78
CA LEU A 205 -0.52 0.88 0.41
C LEU A 205 -2.01 0.63 0.19
N ASN A 206 -2.66 1.63 -0.40
CA ASN A 206 -4.02 1.58 -0.91
C ASN A 206 -3.99 1.65 -2.43
N LEU A 207 -4.55 0.63 -3.07
CA LEU A 207 -4.71 0.52 -4.51
C LEU A 207 -6.20 0.44 -4.83
N SER A 208 -6.68 1.27 -5.75
CA SER A 208 -8.01 1.09 -6.33
C SER A 208 -8.00 1.37 -7.81
N TRP A 209 -8.74 0.58 -8.57
CA TRP A 209 -8.89 0.83 -9.99
C TRP A 209 -10.25 0.38 -10.53
N THR A 210 -10.69 1.05 -11.57
CA THR A 210 -11.85 0.68 -12.39
C THR A 210 -11.38 0.44 -13.81
N SER A 211 -11.94 -0.55 -14.50
CA SER A 211 -11.72 -0.76 -15.93
C SER A 211 -12.97 -1.27 -16.64
N GLY A 212 -13.03 -1.04 -17.96
CA GLY A 212 -14.10 -1.51 -18.85
C GLY A 212 -14.83 -0.33 -19.47
N ASP A 213 -15.91 0.12 -18.83
CA ASP A 213 -16.67 1.30 -19.26
C ASP A 213 -16.10 2.62 -18.72
N GLN A 214 -15.19 2.53 -17.75
CA GLN A 214 -14.45 3.65 -17.17
C GLN A 214 -13.08 3.12 -16.70
N ASP A 215 -12.01 3.81 -17.08
CA ASP A 215 -10.65 3.45 -16.66
C ASP A 215 -10.11 4.50 -15.67
N THR A 216 -9.87 4.09 -14.43
CA THR A 216 -9.27 4.94 -13.38
C THR A 216 -8.38 4.09 -12.50
N LEU A 217 -7.23 4.63 -12.08
CA LEU A 217 -6.33 4.01 -11.11
C LEU A 217 -5.98 5.06 -10.05
N ALA A 218 -6.03 4.67 -8.79
CA ALA A 218 -5.46 5.40 -7.67
C ALA A 218 -4.52 4.47 -6.91
N ALA A 219 -3.32 4.94 -6.61
CA ALA A 219 -2.32 4.25 -5.80
C ALA A 219 -1.74 5.23 -4.79
N ASN A 220 -1.93 4.96 -3.50
CA ASN A 220 -1.53 5.85 -2.42
C ASN A 220 -0.83 5.04 -1.32
N GLY A 221 0.39 5.43 -0.96
CA GLY A 221 1.17 4.81 0.09
C GLY A 221 2.56 4.37 -0.34
N ASN A 222 3.22 3.57 0.49
CA ASN A 222 4.62 3.19 0.33
C ASN A 222 4.86 1.69 0.37
N VAL A 223 5.87 1.25 -0.35
CA VAL A 223 6.39 -0.13 -0.33
C VAL A 223 7.90 -0.10 -0.13
N TYR A 224 8.40 -0.93 0.78
CA TYR A 224 9.81 -1.26 0.95
C TYR A 224 10.04 -2.72 0.55
N PHE A 225 11.07 -2.99 -0.24
CA PHE A 225 11.40 -4.33 -0.74
C PHE A 225 12.64 -4.87 -0.03
N PHE A 226 12.60 -6.13 0.42
CA PHE A 226 13.71 -6.70 1.18
C PHE A 226 14.88 -7.14 0.29
N ASP A 227 14.59 -7.88 -0.78
CA ASP A 227 15.62 -8.47 -1.67
C ASP A 227 15.57 -7.91 -3.11
N HIS A 228 14.60 -7.06 -3.43
CA HIS A 228 14.46 -6.44 -4.75
C HIS A 228 14.99 -5.01 -4.75
N LEU A 229 15.77 -4.67 -5.78
CA LEU A 229 16.19 -3.29 -6.04
C LEU A 229 15.64 -2.82 -7.38
N ILE A 230 14.77 -1.81 -7.35
CA ILE A 230 14.25 -1.14 -8.54
C ILE A 230 15.41 -0.52 -9.32
N ALA A 231 15.50 -0.84 -10.61
CA ALA A 231 16.62 -0.47 -11.48
C ALA A 231 18.00 -0.80 -10.87
N GLY A 232 18.08 -1.81 -9.99
CA GLY A 232 19.30 -2.18 -9.27
C GLY A 232 19.79 -1.15 -8.25
N ARG A 233 18.97 -0.15 -7.88
CA ARG A 233 19.38 0.97 -7.02
C ARG A 233 18.42 1.32 -5.89
N PHE A 234 17.11 1.30 -6.12
CA PHE A 234 16.14 1.80 -5.15
C PHE A 234 15.46 0.66 -4.40
N ASP A 235 15.30 0.80 -3.08
CA ASP A 235 14.75 -0.20 -2.17
C ASP A 235 13.29 0.08 -1.77
N SER A 236 12.78 1.28 -2.09
CA SER A 236 11.43 1.68 -1.73
C SER A 236 10.79 2.55 -2.81
N VAL A 237 9.47 2.52 -2.82
CA VAL A 237 8.62 3.42 -3.60
C VAL A 237 7.57 4.03 -2.67
N ASN A 238 7.23 5.29 -2.89
CA ASN A 238 6.10 5.98 -2.27
C ASN A 238 5.30 6.68 -3.36
N MET A 239 3.98 6.57 -3.34
CA MET A 239 3.13 7.07 -4.41
C MET A 239 1.92 7.77 -3.81
N ASP A 240 1.48 8.84 -4.47
CA ASP A 240 0.12 9.35 -4.38
C ASP A 240 -0.26 9.69 -5.81
N LEU A 241 -0.82 8.72 -6.51
CA LEU A 241 -0.99 8.76 -7.96
C LEU A 241 -2.44 8.52 -8.32
N THR A 242 -3.00 9.39 -9.15
CA THR A 242 -4.25 9.14 -9.87
C THR A 242 -4.00 9.15 -11.37
N LEU A 243 -4.56 8.18 -12.09
CA LEU A 243 -4.41 8.03 -13.53
C LEU A 243 -5.78 7.74 -14.18
N GLN A 244 -6.12 8.48 -15.23
CA GLN A 244 -7.30 8.18 -16.05
C GLN A 244 -6.88 7.43 -17.32
N GLY A 245 -7.58 6.35 -17.64
CA GLY A 245 -7.33 5.58 -18.85
C GLY A 245 -8.18 6.01 -20.04
N PRO A 246 -8.07 5.28 -21.17
CA PRO A 246 -8.67 5.65 -22.45
C PRO A 246 -10.20 5.80 -22.43
N THR A 247 -10.89 5.05 -21.57
CA THR A 247 -12.36 5.13 -21.46
C THR A 247 -12.83 6.05 -20.33
N GLY A 248 -11.93 6.46 -19.42
CA GLY A 248 -12.26 7.30 -18.26
C GLY A 248 -12.00 8.80 -18.44
N ALA A 249 -11.19 9.19 -19.43
CA ALA A 249 -10.84 10.58 -19.66
C ALA A 249 -12.03 11.39 -20.19
N SER A 250 -12.34 12.52 -19.54
CA SER A 250 -13.25 13.52 -20.11
C SER A 250 -12.63 14.12 -21.38
N PRO A 251 -13.41 14.74 -22.29
CA PRO A 251 -12.85 15.44 -23.45
C PRO A 251 -11.85 16.55 -23.11
N GLU A 252 -11.82 16.98 -21.84
CA GLU A 252 -10.93 18.01 -21.30
C GLU A 252 -9.77 17.40 -20.47
N ALA A 253 -9.82 16.10 -20.17
CA ALA A 253 -8.78 15.39 -19.43
C ALA A 253 -7.80 14.70 -20.39
N CYS A 254 -6.51 14.80 -20.09
CA CYS A 254 -5.48 14.05 -20.79
C CYS A 254 -5.55 12.57 -20.38
N THR A 255 -5.90 11.70 -21.33
CA THR A 255 -5.78 10.26 -21.15
C THR A 255 -4.34 9.89 -20.79
N ALA A 256 -4.17 9.06 -19.77
CA ALA A 256 -2.89 8.59 -19.25
C ALA A 256 -1.96 9.69 -18.71
N GLU A 257 -2.48 10.89 -18.41
CA GLU A 257 -1.74 11.89 -17.65
C GLU A 257 -1.87 11.58 -16.15
N PRO A 258 -0.76 11.23 -15.47
CA PRO A 258 -0.76 11.03 -14.03
C PRO A 258 -0.94 12.35 -13.28
N ILE A 259 -1.58 12.29 -12.12
CA ILE A 259 -1.68 13.38 -11.16
C ILE A 259 -1.09 12.92 -9.84
N GLY A 260 -0.31 13.78 -9.18
CA GLY A 260 0.30 13.52 -7.88
C GLY A 260 1.79 13.21 -7.99
N PHE A 261 2.31 12.16 -7.36
CA PHE A 261 3.74 11.86 -7.39
C PHE A 261 4.10 10.37 -7.33
N ILE A 262 5.31 10.06 -7.78
CA ILE A 262 6.00 8.79 -7.55
C ILE A 262 7.39 9.12 -7.02
N SER A 263 7.72 8.57 -5.85
CA SER A 263 8.99 8.78 -5.17
C SER A 263 9.74 7.47 -5.03
N LEU A 264 11.03 7.48 -5.34
CA LEU A 264 11.93 6.34 -5.11
C LEU A 264 12.86 6.66 -3.93
N ARG A 265 13.21 5.64 -3.15
CA ARG A 265 14.21 5.74 -2.08
C ARG A 265 15.36 4.79 -2.34
N ASP A 266 16.58 5.26 -2.15
CA ASP A 266 17.77 4.39 -2.15
C ASP A 266 18.11 3.86 -0.73
N PRO A 267 18.98 2.84 -0.62
CA PRO A 267 19.41 2.29 0.66
C PRO A 267 20.09 3.29 1.61
N ASP A 268 20.64 4.39 1.07
CA ASP A 268 21.23 5.49 1.85
C ASP A 268 20.16 6.48 2.37
N ALA A 269 18.88 6.17 2.15
CA ALA A 269 17.71 6.94 2.53
C ALA A 269 17.55 8.30 1.82
N PHE A 270 18.09 8.43 0.60
CA PHE A 270 17.78 9.57 -0.26
C PHE A 270 16.51 9.31 -1.06
N TRP A 271 15.66 10.35 -1.13
CA TRP A 271 14.43 10.36 -1.90
C TRP A 271 14.59 11.11 -3.23
N TYR A 272 13.95 10.55 -4.25
CA TYR A 272 13.91 11.03 -5.62
C TYR A 272 12.45 11.11 -6.04
N ASP A 273 11.90 12.32 -6.08
CA ASP A 273 10.47 12.57 -6.21
C ASP A 273 10.14 13.04 -7.63
N LEU A 274 9.36 12.27 -8.36
CA LEU A 274 8.76 12.71 -9.62
C LEU A 274 7.35 13.22 -9.35
N VAL A 275 7.18 14.53 -9.46
CA VAL A 275 5.92 15.22 -9.18
C VAL A 275 5.25 15.59 -10.49
N PHE A 276 4.00 15.19 -10.64
CA PHE A 276 3.09 15.58 -11.71
C PHE A 276 2.20 16.73 -11.22
N ASP A 277 1.97 17.73 -12.07
CA ASP A 277 1.30 18.96 -11.66
C ASP A 277 -0.13 18.69 -11.12
N PRO A 278 -0.58 19.42 -10.07
CA PRO A 278 -1.89 19.21 -9.47
C PRO A 278 -3.04 19.82 -10.31
N LEU A 279 -4.25 19.28 -10.12
CA LEU A 279 -5.49 19.75 -10.76
C LEU A 279 -6.00 21.14 -10.30
N GLU A 280 -5.39 21.78 -9.29
CA GLU A 280 -5.89 23.05 -8.75
C GLU A 280 -4.86 24.19 -8.75
N SER A 281 -5.32 25.32 -9.29
CA SER A 281 -4.60 26.59 -9.43
C SER A 281 -4.84 27.47 -8.20
N ASP A 282 -4.07 27.27 -7.14
CA ASP A 282 -4.25 28.04 -5.88
C ASP A 282 -3.43 29.33 -5.84
N GLY A 283 -2.54 29.56 -6.80
CA GLY A 283 -1.80 30.82 -6.87
C GLY A 283 -0.58 30.76 -7.77
N GLU A 284 -0.41 31.81 -8.57
CA GLU A 284 0.82 32.29 -9.25
C GLU A 284 1.77 31.29 -9.94
N TYR A 285 1.42 30.01 -10.03
CA TYR A 285 2.04 29.05 -10.93
C TYR A 285 1.39 29.22 -12.29
N ASP A 286 2.22 29.51 -13.29
CA ASP A 286 1.80 29.62 -14.69
C ASP A 286 1.41 28.21 -15.14
N ASN A 287 0.13 27.87 -14.98
CA ASN A 287 -0.48 26.70 -15.60
C ASN A 287 -0.61 26.99 -17.11
N GLU A 288 0.54 27.06 -17.81
CA GLU A 288 0.59 27.01 -19.27
C GLU A 288 -0.18 25.77 -19.76
N PRO A 289 -0.89 25.86 -20.90
CA PRO A 289 -2.06 25.02 -21.16
C PRO A 289 -1.74 23.52 -21.14
N TYR A 290 -2.76 22.72 -20.79
CA TYR A 290 -2.92 21.25 -20.93
C TYR A 290 -2.58 20.67 -22.34
N ALA A 291 -1.79 21.35 -23.15
CA ALA A 291 -1.55 21.08 -24.56
C ALA A 291 -0.56 19.93 -24.82
N GLY A 292 0.01 19.31 -23.77
CA GLY A 292 1.00 18.23 -23.90
C GLY A 292 0.41 16.83 -23.88
N CYS A 293 -0.39 16.50 -22.84
CA CYS A 293 -0.68 15.10 -22.47
C CYS A 293 0.56 14.20 -22.66
N ASP A 294 1.71 14.66 -22.15
CA ASP A 294 3.02 14.09 -22.45
C ASP A 294 3.52 13.15 -21.34
N GLY A 295 2.77 13.03 -20.24
CA GLY A 295 3.12 12.18 -19.10
C GLY A 295 4.39 12.62 -18.38
N CYS A 296 4.76 13.91 -18.51
CA CYS A 296 6.01 14.44 -17.99
C CYS A 296 5.83 15.09 -16.61
N GLY A 297 6.66 14.68 -15.66
CA GLY A 297 6.74 15.29 -14.33
C GLY A 297 8.05 16.04 -14.09
N THR A 298 8.08 16.82 -13.01
CA THR A 298 9.31 17.45 -12.49
C THR A 298 10.00 16.53 -11.50
N LEU A 299 11.26 16.18 -11.78
CA LEU A 299 12.10 15.41 -10.86
C LEU A 299 12.74 16.31 -9.80
N TYR A 300 12.67 15.88 -8.54
CA TYR A 300 13.37 16.45 -7.41
C TYR A 300 14.30 15.40 -6.80
N ILE A 301 15.54 15.79 -6.53
CA ILE A 301 16.52 14.93 -5.86
C ILE A 301 16.86 15.58 -4.55
N ARG A 302 16.46 14.96 -3.43
CA ARG A 302 16.60 15.56 -2.08
C ARG A 302 15.98 16.96 -2.01
N GLY A 303 14.83 17.14 -2.66
CA GLY A 303 14.12 18.42 -2.76
C GLY A 303 14.73 19.43 -3.73
N VAL A 304 15.81 19.10 -4.45
CA VAL A 304 16.40 19.97 -5.47
C VAL A 304 15.79 19.65 -6.84
N LYS A 305 15.10 20.63 -7.41
CA LYS A 305 14.52 20.54 -8.76
C LYS A 305 15.59 20.28 -9.81
N GLN A 306 15.36 19.29 -10.67
CA GLN A 306 16.17 19.02 -11.85
C GLN A 306 15.66 19.84 -13.04
N GLU A 307 16.57 20.21 -13.95
CA GLU A 307 16.23 21.10 -15.08
C GLU A 307 15.42 20.38 -16.17
N ALA A 308 15.66 19.09 -16.39
CA ALA A 308 14.98 18.31 -17.42
C ALA A 308 13.75 17.60 -16.84
N PRO A 309 12.58 17.65 -17.52
CA PRO A 309 11.42 16.86 -17.12
C PRO A 309 11.69 15.36 -17.36
N VAL A 310 10.99 14.53 -16.60
CA VAL A 310 11.01 13.07 -16.75
C VAL A 310 9.64 12.63 -17.25
N CYS A 311 9.60 12.00 -18.42
CA CYS A 311 8.37 11.60 -19.09
C CYS A 311 8.15 10.10 -18.94
N LEU A 312 7.00 9.72 -18.38
CA LEU A 312 6.60 8.33 -18.21
C LEU A 312 5.54 7.97 -19.25
N ASP A 313 5.76 6.87 -19.96
CA ASP A 313 4.67 6.21 -20.67
C ASP A 313 3.95 5.28 -19.68
N LEU A 314 2.75 5.65 -19.25
CA LEU A 314 1.89 4.84 -18.37
C LEU A 314 0.78 4.10 -19.14
N SER A 315 0.81 4.10 -20.47
CA SER A 315 -0.18 3.38 -21.29
C SER A 315 -0.15 1.87 -21.04
N TRP A 316 0.97 1.33 -20.58
CA TRP A 316 1.13 -0.09 -20.25
C TRP A 316 0.18 -0.55 -19.15
N VAL A 317 -0.22 0.33 -18.23
CA VAL A 317 -1.16 0.05 -17.14
C VAL A 317 -2.47 -0.52 -17.70
N TRP A 318 -2.96 0.12 -18.77
CA TRP A 318 -4.21 -0.24 -19.45
C TRP A 318 -4.04 -1.35 -20.48
N SER A 319 -2.81 -1.77 -20.78
CA SER A 319 -2.50 -2.80 -21.77
C SER A 319 -2.52 -4.24 -21.22
N GLY A 320 -3.13 -4.44 -20.04
CA GLY A 320 -3.29 -5.75 -19.39
C GLY A 320 -2.53 -5.91 -18.08
N ALA A 321 -1.80 -4.89 -17.62
CA ALA A 321 -1.15 -4.93 -16.31
C ALA A 321 -2.18 -4.95 -15.17
N LEU A 322 -3.30 -4.25 -15.33
CA LEU A 322 -4.44 -4.34 -14.41
C LEU A 322 -5.32 -5.55 -14.78
N THR A 323 -5.03 -6.70 -14.17
CA THR A 323 -5.86 -7.90 -14.29
C THR A 323 -6.51 -8.19 -12.94
N PRO A 324 -7.86 -8.22 -12.84
CA PRO A 324 -8.50 -8.58 -11.58
C PRO A 324 -8.17 -10.03 -11.22
N PRO A 325 -8.06 -10.38 -9.93
CA PRO A 325 -8.02 -11.78 -9.52
C PRO A 325 -9.29 -12.49 -9.99
N ALA A 326 -9.21 -13.80 -10.26
CA ALA A 326 -10.42 -14.57 -10.54
C ALA A 326 -11.26 -14.66 -9.27
N ALA A 327 -12.59 -14.70 -9.40
CA ALA A 327 -13.49 -14.83 -8.24
C ALA A 327 -13.17 -16.07 -7.38
N ALA A 328 -12.71 -17.15 -8.00
CA ALA A 328 -12.29 -18.36 -7.29
C ALA A 328 -11.03 -18.14 -6.43
N ASP A 329 -10.17 -17.17 -6.76
CA ASP A 329 -8.94 -16.88 -6.02
C ASP A 329 -9.23 -16.25 -4.64
N TYR A 330 -10.44 -15.73 -4.44
CA TYR A 330 -10.90 -15.19 -3.17
C TYR A 330 -11.31 -16.28 -2.18
N ALA A 331 -11.60 -17.49 -2.63
CA ALA A 331 -12.06 -18.56 -1.75
C ALA A 331 -10.88 -19.38 -1.20
N LEU A 332 -10.74 -19.44 0.13
CA LEU A 332 -9.80 -20.34 0.81
C LEU A 332 -10.56 -21.17 1.85
N GLY A 333 -11.01 -22.34 1.42
CA GLY A 333 -11.67 -23.32 2.28
C GLY A 333 -10.71 -24.40 2.76
N LEU A 334 -10.78 -24.76 4.05
CA LEU A 334 -9.99 -25.87 4.63
C LEU A 334 -10.19 -27.21 3.90
N ARG A 335 -11.38 -27.44 3.31
CA ARG A 335 -11.65 -28.64 2.49
C ARG A 335 -10.77 -28.73 1.25
N GLY A 336 -10.39 -27.60 0.66
CA GLY A 336 -9.48 -27.57 -0.48
C GLY A 336 -8.06 -27.99 -0.10
N LEU A 337 -7.71 -27.90 1.19
CA LEU A 337 -6.39 -28.18 1.73
C LEU A 337 -6.24 -29.60 2.27
N GLY A 338 -7.31 -30.42 2.22
CA GLY A 338 -7.27 -31.80 2.72
C GLY A 338 -7.13 -31.93 4.25
N LEU A 339 -7.33 -30.83 4.97
CA LEU A 339 -7.28 -30.77 6.43
C LEU A 339 -8.70 -31.05 6.97
N GLU A 340 -9.05 -32.34 7.07
CA GLU A 340 -10.22 -32.78 7.84
C GLU A 340 -9.79 -33.08 9.28
N GLY A 341 -10.51 -32.49 10.25
CA GLY A 341 -10.41 -32.82 11.67
C GLY A 341 -11.12 -34.12 12.03
#